data_AF-A0A4Y8S7P4-F1
#
_entry.id   AF-A0A4Y8S7P4-F1
#
_cell.length_a   1.000
_cell.length_b   1.000
_cell.length_c   1.000
_cell.angle_alpha   90.00
_cell.angle_beta   90.00
_cell.angle_gamma   90.00
#
_symmetry.space_group_name_H-M   'P 1'
#
loop_
_entity.id
_entity.type
_entity.pdbx_description
1 polymer ?
#
loop_
_entity_poly.entity_id
_entity_poly.type
_entity_poly.pdbx_seq_one_letter_code
_entity_poly.pdbx_strand_id
1 'polypeptide(L)'
;MELNQHDEFKRNNFIKKLVSNSRAIISNQIALPLGVQKMKTIIYWIGQIAPIDNIDLDVFQEYMAQTANLPIGTERLTYNPEFLKQQDTQLDYLTTRYKDEIIDKCFEIIKNLSDGKNETES
;
A
#
# COMPACT_ATOMS: atom_id res chain seq x y z
N MET A 1 21.56 -11.38 8.19
CA MET A 1 22.00 -11.96 6.91
C MET A 1 22.26 -10.79 5.97
N GLU A 2 23.46 -10.70 5.43
CA GLU A 2 23.81 -9.61 4.51
C GLU A 2 23.16 -9.90 3.14
N LEU A 3 22.44 -8.92 2.59
CA LEU A 3 21.79 -9.06 1.28
C LEU A 3 22.86 -9.01 0.18
N ASN A 4 22.72 -9.83 -0.86
CA ASN A 4 23.55 -9.64 -2.05
C ASN A 4 23.12 -8.37 -2.81
N GLN A 5 24.01 -7.84 -3.66
CA GLN A 5 23.78 -6.60 -4.41
C GLN A 5 22.51 -6.64 -5.29
N HIS A 6 22.18 -7.81 -5.87
CA HIS A 6 21.01 -7.95 -6.72
C HIS A 6 19.71 -7.82 -5.92
N ASP A 7 19.65 -8.50 -4.78
CA ASP A 7 18.50 -8.48 -3.88
C ASP A 7 18.32 -7.11 -3.22
N GLU A 8 19.42 -6.45 -2.84
CA GLU A 8 19.40 -5.08 -2.34
C GLU A 8 18.83 -4.11 -3.38
N PHE A 9 19.32 -4.16 -4.63
CA PHE A 9 18.82 -3.32 -5.72
C PHE A 9 17.32 -3.57 -5.97
N LYS A 10 16.91 -4.84 -5.99
CA LYS A 10 15.50 -5.24 -6.21
C LYS A 10 14.61 -4.75 -5.06
N ARG A 11 15.04 -4.92 -3.81
CA ARG A 11 14.33 -4.44 -2.61
C ARG A 11 14.16 -2.92 -2.66
N ASN A 12 15.21 -2.18 -2.97
CA ASN A 12 15.18 -0.73 -3.08
C ASN A 12 14.21 -0.25 -4.17
N ASN A 13 14.10 -0.98 -5.28
CA ASN A 13 13.08 -0.68 -6.31
C ASN A 13 11.65 -0.91 -5.83
N PHE A 14 11.40 -1.94 -5.02
CA PHE A 14 10.07 -2.12 -4.41
C PHE A 14 9.77 -1.05 -3.37
N ILE A 15 10.74 -0.63 -2.56
CA ILE A 15 10.58 0.49 -1.61
C ILE A 15 10.22 1.78 -2.36
N LYS A 16 10.90 2.09 -3.47
CA LYS A 16 10.54 3.24 -4.32
C LYS A 16 9.09 3.16 -4.83
N LYS A 17 8.63 1.96 -5.20
CA LYS A 17 7.22 1.74 -5.59
C LYS A 17 6.26 1.94 -4.42
N LEU A 18 6.63 1.50 -3.21
CA LEU A 18 5.84 1.71 -2.00
C LEU A 18 5.65 3.20 -1.74
N VAL A 19 6.74 3.98 -1.73
CA VAL A 19 6.73 5.44 -1.56
C VAL A 19 5.89 6.13 -2.65
N SER A 20 6.06 5.73 -3.92
CA SER A 20 5.27 6.27 -5.02
C SER A 20 3.78 6.00 -4.86
N ASN A 21 3.40 4.80 -4.39
CA ASN A 21 2.00 4.46 -4.17
C ASN A 21 1.41 5.21 -2.97
N SER A 22 2.20 5.45 -1.91
CA SER A 22 1.78 6.30 -0.77
C SER A 22 1.43 7.71 -1.25
N ARG A 23 2.29 8.29 -2.10
CA ARG A 23 2.05 9.61 -2.71
C ARG A 23 0.79 9.61 -3.56
N ALA A 24 0.55 8.56 -4.35
CA ALA A 24 -0.64 8.46 -5.17
C ALA A 24 -1.94 8.39 -4.34
N ILE A 25 -1.93 7.66 -3.21
CA ILE A 25 -3.05 7.60 -2.26
C ILE A 25 -3.31 8.98 -1.66
N ILE A 26 -2.28 9.62 -1.08
CA ILE A 26 -2.41 10.92 -0.42
C ILE A 26 -2.89 12.01 -1.40
N SER A 27 -2.38 11.99 -2.64
CA SER A 27 -2.75 12.96 -3.68
C SER A 27 -4.05 12.61 -4.41
N ASN A 28 -4.78 11.57 -3.98
CA ASN A 28 -6.02 11.09 -4.60
C ASN A 28 -5.87 10.72 -6.10
N GLN A 29 -4.66 10.42 -6.57
CA GLN A 29 -4.42 9.92 -7.93
C GLN A 29 -4.91 8.47 -8.10
N ILE A 30 -5.08 7.76 -6.98
CA ILE A 30 -5.65 6.42 -6.93
C ILE A 30 -6.67 6.36 -5.80
N ALA A 31 -7.77 5.65 -6.03
CA ALA A 31 -8.73 5.36 -4.97
C ALA A 31 -8.06 4.55 -3.85
N LEU A 32 -8.37 4.87 -2.59
CA LEU A 32 -7.75 4.24 -1.42
C LEU A 32 -7.83 2.71 -1.45
N PRO A 33 -8.98 2.06 -1.73
CA PRO A 33 -9.05 0.59 -1.75
C PRO A 33 -8.04 -0.04 -2.72
N LEU A 34 -7.96 0.50 -3.94
CA LEU A 34 -7.04 0.02 -4.97
C LEU A 34 -5.58 0.34 -4.61
N GLY A 35 -5.34 1.51 -3.99
CA GLY A 35 -4.04 1.89 -3.46
C GLY A 35 -3.54 0.89 -2.41
N VAL A 36 -4.39 0.51 -1.46
CA VAL A 36 -4.06 -0.45 -0.39
C VAL A 36 -3.84 -1.86 -0.95
N GLN A 37 -4.63 -2.29 -1.93
CA GLN A 37 -4.40 -3.56 -2.63
C GLN A 37 -3.00 -3.61 -3.28
N LYS A 38 -2.57 -2.50 -3.88
CA LYS A 38 -1.18 -2.36 -4.39
C LYS A 38 -0.15 -2.36 -3.26
N MET A 39 -0.42 -1.68 -2.14
CA MET A 39 0.47 -1.71 -0.96
C MET A 39 0.73 -3.12 -0.48
N LYS A 40 -0.32 -3.92 -0.24
CA LYS A 40 -0.20 -5.31 0.21
C LYS A 40 0.71 -6.13 -0.70
N THR A 41 0.54 -5.98 -2.02
CA THR A 41 1.37 -6.68 -3.01
C THR A 41 2.83 -6.25 -2.94
N ILE A 42 3.10 -4.94 -2.84
CA ILE A 42 4.47 -4.41 -2.75
C ILE A 42 5.14 -4.85 -1.45
N ILE A 43 4.43 -4.74 -0.32
CA ILE A 43 4.91 -5.15 1.02
C ILE A 43 5.27 -6.64 1.03
N TYR A 44 4.42 -7.49 0.45
CA TYR A 44 4.72 -8.91 0.30
C TYR A 44 6.04 -9.13 -0.45
N TRP A 45 6.25 -8.47 -1.59
CA TRP A 45 7.48 -8.62 -2.37
C TRP A 45 8.73 -8.11 -1.66
N ILE A 46 8.61 -7.06 -0.85
CA ILE A 46 9.70 -6.59 0.01
C ILE A 46 10.03 -7.65 1.06
N GLY A 47 9.01 -8.19 1.74
CA GLY A 47 9.16 -9.23 2.76
C GLY A 47 9.78 -10.54 2.25
N GLN A 48 9.58 -10.89 0.98
CA GLN A 48 10.26 -12.04 0.36
C GLN A 48 11.78 -11.86 0.20
N ILE A 49 12.29 -10.62 0.29
CA ILE A 49 13.71 -10.31 0.18
C ILE A 49 14.28 -9.98 1.57
N ALA A 50 13.77 -8.91 2.18
CA ALA A 50 14.02 -8.55 3.57
C ALA A 50 12.92 -7.57 4.04
N PRO A 51 12.30 -7.81 5.21
CA PRO A 51 11.21 -7.00 5.73
C PRO A 51 11.59 -5.53 5.99
N ILE A 52 10.58 -4.68 6.20
CA ILE A 52 10.74 -3.31 6.70
C ILE A 52 10.44 -3.36 8.20
N ASP A 53 11.46 -3.28 9.04
CA ASP A 53 11.32 -3.51 10.48
C ASP A 53 11.03 -2.22 11.27
N ASN A 54 11.18 -1.05 10.64
CA ASN A 54 11.09 0.26 11.30
C ASN A 54 9.74 0.96 11.11
N ILE A 55 8.76 0.30 10.47
CA ILE A 55 7.42 0.83 10.21
C ILE A 55 6.42 -0.31 10.41
N ASP A 56 5.42 -0.10 11.26
CA ASP A 56 4.28 -0.99 11.35
C ASP A 56 3.36 -0.79 10.13
N LEU A 57 3.12 -1.86 9.37
CA LEU A 57 2.35 -1.86 8.13
C LEU A 57 1.08 -2.72 8.22
N ASP A 58 0.68 -3.14 9.43
CA ASP A 58 -0.41 -4.09 9.61
C ASP A 58 -1.77 -3.52 9.20
N VAL A 59 -1.98 -2.19 9.31
CA VAL A 59 -3.22 -1.53 8.85
C VAL A 59 -3.58 -1.88 7.40
N PHE A 60 -2.59 -2.03 6.52
CA PHE A 60 -2.82 -2.38 5.12
C PHE A 60 -3.31 -3.82 4.99
N GLN A 61 -2.80 -4.73 5.83
CA GLN A 61 -3.24 -6.13 5.84
C GLN A 61 -4.64 -6.25 6.41
N GLU A 62 -4.92 -5.56 7.51
CA GLU A 62 -6.23 -5.56 8.17
C GLU A 62 -7.32 -5.03 7.23
N TYR A 63 -7.08 -3.87 6.60
CA TYR A 63 -8.00 -3.32 5.62
C TYR A 63 -8.28 -4.31 4.47
N MET A 64 -7.22 -4.97 3.96
CA MET A 64 -7.38 -5.97 2.90
C MET A 64 -8.11 -7.23 3.35
N ALA A 65 -8.00 -7.61 4.63
CA ALA A 65 -8.76 -8.73 5.17
C ALA A 65 -10.25 -8.39 5.25
N GLN A 66 -10.59 -7.17 5.69
CA GLN A 66 -11.98 -6.70 5.78
C GLN A 66 -12.64 -6.51 4.40
N THR A 67 -11.84 -6.22 3.37
CA THR A 67 -12.32 -5.94 2.01
C THR A 67 -12.08 -7.08 1.02
N ALA A 68 -11.58 -8.24 1.46
CA ALA A 68 -11.15 -9.35 0.61
C ALA A 68 -12.23 -9.89 -0.35
N ASN A 69 -13.50 -9.78 0.03
CA ASN A 69 -14.63 -10.27 -0.76
C ASN A 69 -15.33 -9.17 -1.59
N LEU A 70 -14.82 -7.94 -1.56
CA LEU A 70 -15.41 -6.81 -2.26
C LEU A 70 -14.67 -6.55 -3.59
N PRO A 71 -15.38 -6.20 -4.68
CA PRO A 71 -14.74 -5.91 -5.95
C PRO A 71 -14.14 -4.49 -5.93
N ILE A 72 -12.82 -4.38 -6.04
CA ILE A 72 -12.04 -3.14 -5.91
C ILE A 72 -11.39 -2.73 -7.24
N GLY A 73 -11.01 -3.69 -8.06
CA GLY A 73 -10.24 -3.48 -9.29
C GLY A 73 -11.02 -3.80 -10.57
N THR A 74 -10.32 -4.42 -11.52
CA THR A 74 -10.83 -4.76 -12.85
C THR A 74 -11.96 -5.78 -12.82
N GLU A 75 -12.05 -6.59 -11.77
CA GLU A 75 -13.15 -7.51 -11.53
C GLU A 75 -14.51 -6.80 -11.45
N ARG A 76 -14.55 -5.50 -11.14
CA ARG A 76 -15.80 -4.71 -11.18
C ARG A 76 -16.45 -4.72 -12.56
N LEU A 77 -15.68 -4.91 -13.63
CA LEU A 77 -16.19 -4.98 -15.01
C LEU A 77 -17.04 -6.23 -15.30
N THR A 78 -17.01 -7.24 -14.43
CA THR A 78 -17.77 -8.48 -14.60
C THR A 78 -19.09 -8.50 -13.83
N TYR A 79 -19.35 -7.50 -12.99
CA TYR A 79 -20.56 -7.40 -12.17
C TYR A 79 -21.56 -6.40 -12.76
N ASN A 80 -22.85 -6.63 -12.47
CA ASN A 80 -23.89 -5.68 -12.85
C ASN A 80 -23.87 -4.42 -11.93
N PRO A 81 -24.36 -3.27 -12.42
CA PRO A 81 -24.34 -2.02 -11.66
C PRO A 81 -25.07 -2.06 -10.31
N GLU A 82 -26.19 -2.77 -10.22
CA GLU A 82 -27.00 -2.87 -8.99
C GLU A 82 -26.23 -3.58 -7.88
N PHE A 83 -25.55 -4.67 -8.22
CA PHE A 83 -24.67 -5.39 -7.29
C PHE A 83 -23.52 -4.49 -6.82
N LEU A 84 -22.85 -3.78 -7.74
CA LEU A 84 -21.73 -2.90 -7.39
C LEU A 84 -22.16 -1.79 -6.42
N LYS A 85 -23.33 -1.15 -6.63
CA LYS A 85 -23.85 -0.13 -5.70
C LYS A 85 -24.04 -0.65 -4.28
N GLN A 86 -24.49 -1.90 -4.13
CA GLN A 86 -24.65 -2.53 -2.82
C GLN A 86 -23.29 -2.80 -2.17
N GLN A 87 -22.33 -3.32 -2.93
CA GLN A 87 -20.96 -3.57 -2.44
C GLN A 87 -20.24 -2.27 -2.08
N ASP A 88 -20.43 -1.20 -2.87
CA ASP A 88 -19.82 0.11 -2.64
C ASP A 88 -20.25 0.71 -1.31
N THR A 89 -21.51 0.50 -0.88
CA THR A 89 -21.97 0.95 0.45
C THR A 89 -21.15 0.32 1.57
N GLN A 90 -20.83 -0.98 1.47
CA GLN A 90 -19.99 -1.67 2.45
C GLN A 90 -18.52 -1.24 2.34
N LEU A 91 -18.01 -1.09 1.11
CA LEU A 91 -16.64 -0.66 0.86
C LEU A 91 -16.39 0.75 1.40
N ASP A 92 -17.34 1.68 1.24
CA ASP A 92 -17.26 3.05 1.72
C ASP A 92 -17.25 3.13 3.24
N TYR A 93 -18.05 2.30 3.91
CA TYR A 93 -18.05 2.19 5.38
C TYR A 93 -16.68 1.74 5.89
N LEU A 94 -16.11 0.66 5.32
CA LEU A 94 -14.79 0.15 5.70
C LEU A 94 -13.68 1.16 5.35
N THR A 95 -13.74 1.77 4.18
CA THR A 95 -12.77 2.77 3.72
C THR A 95 -12.76 3.96 4.65
N THR A 96 -13.92 4.49 5.04
CA THR A 96 -14.03 5.59 6.00
C THR A 96 -13.39 5.23 7.34
N ARG A 97 -13.64 4.01 7.84
CA ARG A 97 -13.12 3.55 9.13
C ARG A 97 -11.59 3.52 9.20
N TYR A 98 -10.93 3.09 8.13
CA TYR A 98 -9.46 2.93 8.10
C TYR A 98 -8.72 4.13 7.48
N LYS A 99 -9.46 5.10 6.92
CA LYS A 99 -8.89 6.16 6.08
C LYS A 99 -7.77 6.94 6.76
N ASP A 100 -8.02 7.42 7.96
CA ASP A 100 -7.09 8.30 8.66
C ASP A 100 -5.79 7.57 8.99
N GLU A 101 -5.90 6.34 9.52
CA GLU A 101 -4.74 5.51 9.84
C GLU A 101 -3.92 5.14 8.59
N ILE A 102 -4.58 4.82 7.47
CA ILE A 102 -3.91 4.54 6.19
C ILE A 102 -3.18 5.79 5.68
N ILE A 103 -3.78 6.97 5.81
CA ILE A 103 -3.16 8.24 5.40
C ILE A 103 -1.93 8.51 6.27
N ASP A 104 -2.06 8.39 7.59
CA ASP A 104 -0.95 8.59 8.52
C ASP A 104 0.22 7.65 8.20
N LYS A 105 -0.08 6.38 7.90
CA LYS A 105 0.94 5.40 7.50
C LYS A 105 1.55 5.68 6.14
N CYS A 106 0.77 6.21 5.19
CA CYS A 106 1.33 6.66 3.93
C CYS A 106 2.33 7.82 4.13
N PHE A 107 2.05 8.76 5.02
CA PHE A 107 2.98 9.84 5.38
C PHE A 107 4.23 9.31 6.08
N GLU A 108 4.07 8.36 7.01
CA GLU A 108 5.19 7.71 7.70
C GLU A 108 6.12 6.98 6.72
N ILE A 109 5.55 6.21 5.79
CA ILE A 109 6.30 5.55 4.71
C ILE A 109 7.10 6.56 3.90
N ILE A 110 6.48 7.67 3.49
CA ILE A 110 7.18 8.70 2.72
C ILE A 110 8.34 9.26 3.56
N LYS A 111 8.07 9.71 4.78
CA LYS A 111 9.08 10.31 5.66
C LYS A 111 10.28 9.40 5.92
N ASN A 112 10.04 8.11 6.16
CA ASN A 112 11.08 7.18 6.59
C ASN A 112 11.81 6.51 5.41
N LEU A 113 11.20 6.45 4.22
CA LEU A 113 11.72 5.70 3.08
C LEU A 113 11.93 6.54 1.81
N SER A 114 11.50 7.81 1.74
CA SER A 114 11.76 8.68 0.59
C SER A 114 13.24 9.05 0.46
N ASP A 115 13.94 9.02 1.58
CA ASP A 115 15.34 9.41 1.66
C ASP A 115 16.16 8.12 1.60
N GLY A 116 16.67 7.81 0.41
CA GLY A 116 17.96 7.15 0.39
C GLY A 116 18.90 8.10 1.10
N LYS A 117 19.29 7.80 2.35
CA LYS A 117 20.35 8.55 3.03
C LYS A 117 21.59 8.50 2.15
N ASN A 118 21.78 9.53 1.33
CA ASN A 118 23.09 9.96 0.93
C ASN A 118 23.69 10.57 2.20
N GLU A 119 24.44 9.75 2.93
CA GLU A 119 25.46 10.25 3.84
C GLU A 119 26.55 10.92 3.01
N THR A 120 26.30 12.14 2.56
CA THR A 120 27.32 13.12 2.20
C THR A 120 26.70 14.48 2.40
N GLU A 121 26.89 15.02 3.59
CA GLU A 121 27.35 16.40 3.76
C GLU A 121 27.90 16.53 5.18
N SER A 122 29.23 16.57 5.21
CA SER A 122 30.08 17.02 6.31
C SER A 122 29.95 18.52 6.55
#